data_AF-A0A5J4NV04-F1
#
_entry.id   AF-A0A5J4NV04-F1
#
_cell.length_a   1.000
_cell.length_b   1.000
_cell.length_c   1.000
_cell.angle_alpha   90.00
_cell.angle_beta   90.00
_cell.angle_gamma   90.00
#
_symmetry.space_group_name_H-M   'P 1'
#
loop_
_entity.id
_entity.type
_entity.pdbx_description
1 polymer ?
#
loop_
_entity_poly.entity_id
_entity_poly.type
_entity_poly.pdbx_seq_one_letter_code
_entity_poly.pdbx_strand_id
1 'polypeptide(L)'
;MTTKIASVANLALHVFQQHSARATMTAAVSMNSSSRSDGVCAGIPNCTPTDRSSSSNATSTVPTCNTTGVSDQLLQRLLTTVRSLTTRDIGFDLRWVSDASVYAAPVAYVHIMENEVFSMGIFVLRPGSRIPLHDHPGMYGVLRVVYGSLRCRSFSRLQNISARSNLGYPKSTYSKLSGCRWQLSDLIVARPHQDAVLTPDSPTQLLAPDEGNLHEITPVDGPAVFLDILAPPYDHDLGTRECRFYKEVELPHPVPGRNAQSQTRIGAIVDSPALNDSRSVGTDVPVFHDSDTYPPLIYLVETNQPKDYWCESAEYVGPSVI
;
A
#
# COMPACT_ATOMS: atom_id res chain seq x y z
N MET A 1 -27.21 -14.60 -18.72
CA MET A 1 -26.81 -13.26 -18.25
C MET A 1 -25.58 -13.43 -17.38
N THR A 2 -24.53 -12.62 -17.59
CA THR A 2 -23.33 -12.64 -16.73
C THR A 2 -23.69 -12.17 -15.32
N THR A 3 -23.19 -12.85 -14.30
CA THR A 3 -23.42 -12.47 -12.90
C THR A 3 -22.63 -11.20 -12.58
N LYS A 4 -23.02 -10.44 -11.53
CA LYS A 4 -22.25 -9.25 -11.13
C LYS A 4 -20.84 -9.63 -10.66
N ILE A 5 -20.71 -10.73 -9.93
CA ILE A 5 -19.40 -11.21 -9.44
C ILE A 5 -18.48 -11.65 -10.59
N ALA A 6 -19.01 -12.32 -11.63
CA ALA A 6 -18.25 -12.60 -12.85
C ALA A 6 -17.84 -11.31 -13.59
N SER A 7 -18.69 -10.27 -13.55
CA SER A 7 -18.34 -8.96 -14.12
C SER A 7 -17.21 -8.28 -13.35
N VAL A 8 -17.19 -8.41 -12.01
CA VAL A 8 -16.08 -7.95 -11.15
C VAL A 8 -14.80 -8.71 -11.46
N ALA A 9 -14.84 -10.04 -11.53
CA ALA A 9 -13.67 -10.86 -11.88
C ALA A 9 -13.06 -10.46 -13.22
N ASN A 10 -13.91 -10.28 -14.24
CA ASN A 10 -13.47 -9.83 -15.56
C ASN A 10 -12.87 -8.42 -15.52
N LEU A 11 -13.49 -7.46 -14.84
CA LEU A 11 -12.94 -6.10 -14.71
C LEU A 11 -11.61 -6.10 -13.95
N ALA A 12 -11.51 -6.86 -12.85
CA ALA A 12 -10.29 -6.99 -12.06
C ALA A 12 -9.14 -7.52 -12.92
N LEU A 13 -9.39 -8.55 -13.72
CA LEU A 13 -8.40 -9.09 -14.65
C LEU A 13 -7.85 -8.00 -15.59
N HIS A 14 -8.73 -7.24 -16.25
CA HIS A 14 -8.31 -6.20 -17.19
C HIS A 14 -7.57 -5.03 -16.51
N VAL A 15 -8.05 -4.59 -15.34
CA VAL A 15 -7.40 -3.51 -14.57
C VAL A 15 -6.01 -3.94 -14.14
N PHE A 16 -5.89 -5.09 -13.47
CA PHE A 16 -4.64 -5.49 -12.85
C PHE A 16 -3.62 -6.09 -13.83
N GLN A 17 -4.04 -6.70 -14.95
CA GLN A 17 -3.10 -7.09 -16.02
C GLN A 17 -2.38 -5.88 -16.61
N GLN A 18 -3.08 -4.76 -16.82
CA GLN A 18 -2.48 -3.53 -17.34
C GLN A 18 -1.44 -2.97 -16.36
N HIS A 19 -1.70 -3.04 -15.05
CA HIS A 19 -0.77 -2.61 -14.02
C HIS A 19 0.45 -3.53 -13.90
N SER A 20 0.26 -4.86 -13.94
CA SER A 20 1.37 -5.82 -13.90
C SER A 20 2.30 -5.67 -15.12
N ALA A 21 1.76 -5.49 -16.33
CA ALA A 21 2.57 -5.25 -17.52
C ALA A 21 3.40 -3.95 -17.42
N ARG A 22 2.82 -2.89 -16.86
CA ARG A 22 3.50 -1.60 -16.66
C ARG A 22 4.59 -1.70 -15.60
N ALA A 23 4.34 -2.39 -14.49
CA ALA A 23 5.33 -2.61 -13.44
C ALA A 23 6.56 -3.39 -13.96
N THR A 24 6.33 -4.45 -14.74
CA THR A 24 7.40 -5.23 -15.38
C THR A 24 8.21 -4.41 -16.38
N MET A 25 7.54 -3.54 -17.17
CA MET A 25 8.22 -2.63 -18.10
C MET A 25 9.05 -1.58 -17.38
N THR A 26 8.54 -0.97 -16.31
CA THR A 26 9.28 0.02 -15.51
C THR A 26 10.49 -0.61 -14.82
N ALA A 27 10.35 -1.83 -14.29
CA ALA A 27 11.47 -2.58 -13.70
C ALA A 27 12.56 -2.91 -14.75
N ALA A 28 12.17 -3.35 -15.95
CA ALA A 28 13.10 -3.65 -17.03
C ALA A 28 13.85 -2.40 -17.53
N VAL A 29 13.17 -1.25 -17.64
CA VAL A 29 13.80 0.03 -18.00
C VAL A 29 14.78 0.49 -16.92
N SER A 30 14.42 0.33 -15.64
CA SER A 30 15.29 0.68 -14.52
C SER A 30 16.56 -0.19 -14.49
N MET A 31 16.45 -1.49 -14.73
CA MET A 31 17.61 -2.40 -14.83
C MET A 31 18.50 -2.15 -16.06
N ASN A 32 17.93 -1.66 -17.17
CA ASN A 32 18.70 -1.33 -18.37
C ASN A 32 19.37 0.06 -18.29
N SER A 33 18.91 0.92 -17.37
CA SER A 33 19.54 2.22 -17.10
C SER A 33 20.74 2.14 -16.15
N SER A 34 20.80 1.10 -15.31
CA SER A 34 21.91 0.81 -14.40
C SER A 34 23.03 -0.04 -15.00
N SER A 35 22.88 -0.52 -16.24
CA SER A 35 23.90 -1.28 -16.99
C SER A 35 24.74 -0.42 -17.96
N ARG A 36 24.57 0.92 -17.96
CA ARG A 36 25.32 1.85 -18.82
C ARG A 36 26.16 2.85 -18.03
N SER A 37 27.07 2.33 -17.21
CA SER A 37 28.25 3.06 -16.75
C SER A 37 29.31 2.07 -16.31
N ASP A 38 30.19 1.70 -17.25
CA ASP A 38 31.64 1.50 -17.04
C ASP A 38 32.21 0.69 -18.21
N GLY A 39 33.06 1.35 -19.01
CA GLY A 39 33.70 0.74 -20.18
C GLY A 39 34.80 1.65 -20.72
N VAL A 40 35.98 1.51 -20.12
CA VAL A 40 37.23 2.24 -20.35
C VAL A 40 37.76 2.08 -21.78
N CYS A 41 38.41 3.15 -22.26
CA CYS A 41 38.96 3.38 -23.58
C CYS A 41 40.38 2.79 -23.76
N ALA A 42 40.64 2.08 -24.87
CA ALA A 42 41.95 1.80 -25.51
C ALA A 42 41.69 1.00 -26.81
N GLY A 43 42.28 1.16 -28.00
CA GLY A 43 43.21 2.11 -28.62
C GLY A 43 43.54 1.63 -30.05
N ILE A 44 43.68 2.60 -30.99
CA ILE A 44 44.45 2.63 -32.27
C ILE A 44 43.96 1.81 -33.53
N PRO A 45 44.38 2.11 -34.81
CA PRO A 45 43.73 3.06 -35.75
C PRO A 45 43.48 2.54 -37.20
N ASN A 46 42.99 3.46 -38.06
CA ASN A 46 43.04 3.55 -39.54
C ASN A 46 41.98 2.81 -40.39
N CYS A 47 41.09 3.58 -41.06
CA CYS A 47 41.16 3.84 -42.52
C CYS A 47 39.98 4.73 -42.99
N THR A 48 40.26 5.51 -44.04
CA THR A 48 39.54 6.64 -44.65
C THR A 48 38.24 6.32 -45.41
N PRO A 49 37.45 7.34 -45.83
CA PRO A 49 36.01 7.21 -46.09
C PRO A 49 35.66 6.98 -47.57
N THR A 50 34.53 6.32 -47.82
CA THR A 50 33.87 6.33 -49.13
C THR A 50 32.36 6.48 -49.01
N ASP A 51 31.87 7.28 -49.94
CA ASP A 51 30.58 7.89 -50.18
C ASP A 51 29.38 6.93 -50.41
N ARG A 52 28.19 7.53 -50.26
CA ARG A 52 26.86 7.15 -50.82
C ARG A 52 26.08 5.99 -50.18
N SER A 53 24.93 6.30 -49.56
CA SER A 53 23.63 6.41 -50.28
C SER A 53 22.41 6.31 -49.34
N SER A 54 21.34 7.00 -49.77
CA SER A 54 19.91 6.83 -49.41
C SER A 54 19.45 7.16 -47.99
N SER A 55 19.03 8.42 -47.83
CA SER A 55 18.08 8.86 -46.81
C SER A 55 16.66 8.38 -47.14
N SER A 56 16.18 7.34 -46.46
CA SER A 56 14.75 7.07 -46.33
C SER A 56 14.28 7.61 -44.97
N ASN A 57 13.70 8.80 -44.97
CA ASN A 57 12.95 9.33 -43.83
C ASN A 57 11.68 8.48 -43.66
N ALA A 58 11.78 7.39 -42.91
CA ALA A 58 10.62 6.72 -42.34
C ALA A 58 10.25 7.48 -41.05
N THR A 59 9.30 8.39 -41.17
CA THR A 59 8.64 9.04 -40.04
C THR A 59 7.87 7.97 -39.26
N SER A 60 8.54 7.31 -38.31
CA SER A 60 7.88 6.45 -37.32
C SER A 60 7.20 7.36 -36.31
N THR A 61 6.00 7.82 -36.64
CA THR A 61 5.07 8.36 -35.65
C THR A 61 4.67 7.22 -34.74
N VAL A 62 5.38 7.08 -33.61
CA VAL A 62 4.92 6.26 -32.49
C VAL A 62 3.59 6.86 -32.04
N PRO A 63 2.47 6.14 -32.11
CA PRO A 63 1.22 6.67 -31.59
C PRO A 63 1.38 6.73 -30.07
N THR A 64 1.46 7.94 -29.52
CA THR A 64 1.29 8.18 -28.09
C THR A 64 -0.14 7.84 -27.73
N CYS A 65 -0.37 6.58 -27.40
CA CYS A 65 -1.66 6.08 -26.96
C CYS A 65 -2.00 6.72 -25.61
N ASN A 66 -3.18 7.34 -25.53
CA ASN A 66 -3.80 7.89 -24.31
C ASN A 66 -4.22 6.77 -23.33
N THR A 67 -3.29 5.86 -22.98
CA THR A 67 -3.57 4.67 -22.15
C THR A 67 -3.90 5.01 -20.71
N THR A 68 -3.42 6.14 -20.19
CA THR A 68 -3.67 6.57 -18.80
C THR A 68 -5.16 6.78 -18.53
N GLY A 69 -5.87 7.46 -19.44
CA GLY A 69 -7.31 7.73 -19.27
C GLY A 69 -8.20 6.47 -19.33
N VAL A 70 -7.78 5.43 -20.06
CA VAL A 70 -8.54 4.18 -20.16
C VAL A 70 -8.38 3.31 -18.91
N SER A 71 -7.15 3.25 -18.36
CA SER A 71 -6.86 2.52 -17.12
C SER A 71 -7.66 3.10 -15.94
N ASP A 72 -7.70 4.43 -15.82
CA ASP A 72 -8.48 5.11 -14.78
C ASP A 72 -9.99 4.84 -14.92
N GLN A 73 -10.53 4.86 -16.14
CA GLN A 73 -11.93 4.52 -16.39
C GLN A 73 -12.26 3.07 -16.03
N LEU A 74 -11.38 2.12 -16.33
CA LEU A 74 -11.58 0.71 -15.99
C LEU A 74 -11.52 0.50 -14.47
N LEU A 75 -10.58 1.15 -13.78
CA LEU A 75 -10.50 1.11 -12.32
C LEU A 75 -11.77 1.68 -11.69
N GLN A 76 -12.25 2.84 -12.14
CA GLN A 76 -13.50 3.42 -11.63
C GLN A 76 -14.71 2.51 -11.88
N ARG A 77 -14.76 1.84 -13.04
CA ARG A 77 -15.79 0.83 -13.33
C ARG A 77 -15.69 -0.37 -12.40
N LEU A 78 -14.49 -0.87 -12.12
CA LEU A 78 -14.27 -1.94 -11.15
C LEU A 78 -14.77 -1.53 -9.76
N LEU A 79 -14.31 -0.40 -9.23
CA LEU A 79 -14.67 0.10 -7.91
C LEU A 79 -16.20 0.32 -7.77
N THR A 80 -16.83 0.87 -8.81
CA THR A 80 -18.29 1.06 -8.86
C THR A 80 -19.05 -0.27 -8.91
N THR A 81 -18.56 -1.24 -9.69
CA THR A 81 -19.20 -2.56 -9.79
C THR A 81 -19.08 -3.31 -8.47
N VAL A 82 -17.90 -3.30 -7.83
CA VAL A 82 -17.66 -3.86 -6.50
C VAL A 82 -18.57 -3.19 -5.45
N ARG A 83 -18.70 -1.85 -5.49
CA ARG A 83 -19.60 -1.11 -4.60
C ARG A 83 -21.04 -1.63 -4.66
N SER A 84 -21.51 -1.98 -5.87
CA SER A 84 -22.87 -2.43 -6.13
C SER A 84 -23.18 -3.89 -5.77
N LEU A 85 -22.19 -4.65 -5.29
CA LEU A 85 -22.38 -6.03 -4.86
C LEU A 85 -23.18 -6.10 -3.57
N THR A 86 -24.11 -7.05 -3.55
CA THR A 86 -24.89 -7.46 -2.37
C THR A 86 -24.42 -8.84 -1.88
N THR A 87 -24.88 -9.25 -0.69
CA THR A 87 -24.64 -10.61 -0.17
C THR A 87 -25.12 -11.69 -1.14
N ARG A 88 -26.24 -11.48 -1.86
CA ARG A 88 -26.72 -12.41 -2.88
C ARG A 88 -25.80 -12.47 -4.10
N ASP A 89 -25.26 -11.34 -4.53
CA ASP A 89 -24.39 -11.28 -5.72
C ASP A 89 -23.09 -12.08 -5.53
N ILE A 90 -22.63 -12.20 -4.28
CA ILE A 90 -21.45 -12.99 -3.88
C ILE A 90 -21.81 -14.36 -3.28
N GLY A 91 -23.08 -14.77 -3.32
CA GLY A 91 -23.52 -16.06 -2.77
C GLY A 91 -23.29 -16.26 -1.27
N PHE A 92 -23.24 -15.18 -0.49
CA PHE A 92 -22.99 -15.25 0.95
C PHE A 92 -24.24 -15.70 1.71
N ASP A 93 -24.11 -16.78 2.48
CA ASP A 93 -25.17 -17.30 3.35
C ASP A 93 -25.18 -16.56 4.69
N LEU A 94 -26.29 -15.89 5.00
CA LEU A 94 -26.46 -15.12 6.24
C LEU A 94 -26.38 -15.98 7.51
N ARG A 95 -26.50 -17.32 7.41
CA ARG A 95 -26.29 -18.20 8.56
C ARG A 95 -24.91 -18.03 9.19
N TRP A 96 -23.91 -17.66 8.40
CA TRP A 96 -22.54 -17.40 8.87
C TRP A 96 -22.47 -16.23 9.87
N VAL A 97 -23.43 -15.31 9.83
CA VAL A 97 -23.48 -14.18 10.78
C VAL A 97 -24.53 -14.37 11.88
N SER A 98 -25.54 -15.23 11.66
CA SER A 98 -26.62 -15.46 12.64
C SER A 98 -26.42 -16.70 13.51
N ASP A 99 -25.64 -17.68 13.08
CA ASP A 99 -25.45 -18.96 13.75
C ASP A 99 -23.97 -19.16 14.11
N ALA A 100 -23.68 -19.06 15.41
CA ALA A 100 -22.34 -19.21 15.95
C ALA A 100 -21.78 -20.65 15.83
N SER A 101 -22.56 -21.63 15.39
CA SER A 101 -22.11 -23.01 15.19
C SER A 101 -21.51 -23.27 13.79
N VAL A 102 -21.65 -22.34 12.85
CA VAL A 102 -21.24 -22.54 11.44
C VAL A 102 -19.73 -22.71 11.27
N TYR A 103 -18.92 -22.01 12.08
CA TYR A 103 -17.45 -22.09 12.06
C TYR A 103 -16.89 -21.77 13.44
N ALA A 104 -15.73 -22.29 13.85
CA ALA A 104 -15.20 -22.05 15.20
C ALA A 104 -14.26 -20.84 15.28
N ALA A 105 -13.61 -20.49 14.17
CA ALA A 105 -12.58 -19.47 14.11
C ALA A 105 -13.10 -18.04 14.38
N PRO A 106 -12.24 -17.11 14.84
CA PRO A 106 -12.58 -15.69 14.98
C PRO A 106 -12.89 -15.03 13.63
N VAL A 107 -12.27 -15.56 12.56
CA VAL A 107 -12.47 -15.12 11.17
C VAL A 107 -12.66 -16.36 10.30
N ALA A 108 -13.56 -16.31 9.33
CA ALA A 108 -13.63 -17.29 8.26
C ALA A 108 -13.25 -16.64 6.92
N TYR A 109 -12.66 -17.44 6.04
CA TYR A 109 -12.26 -17.04 4.70
C TYR A 109 -12.93 -17.95 3.66
N VAL A 110 -13.72 -17.35 2.77
CA VAL A 110 -14.31 -18.04 1.62
C VAL A 110 -13.51 -17.66 0.39
N HIS A 111 -12.77 -18.64 -0.15
CA HIS A 111 -12.02 -18.44 -1.39
C HIS A 111 -12.98 -18.43 -2.59
N ILE A 112 -13.01 -17.36 -3.37
CA ILE A 112 -13.85 -17.29 -4.58
C ILE A 112 -13.04 -17.73 -5.80
N MET A 113 -11.89 -17.09 -6.04
CA MET A 113 -11.00 -17.45 -7.14
C MET A 113 -9.61 -16.84 -6.94
N GLU A 114 -8.65 -17.42 -7.63
CA GLU A 114 -7.30 -16.89 -7.77
C GLU A 114 -6.72 -17.27 -9.13
N ASN A 115 -5.90 -16.38 -9.67
CA ASN A 115 -5.06 -16.59 -10.84
C ASN A 115 -3.77 -15.77 -10.68
N GLU A 116 -2.88 -15.80 -11.66
CA GLU A 116 -1.59 -15.08 -11.61
C GLU A 116 -1.71 -13.55 -11.47
N VAL A 117 -2.89 -12.98 -11.70
CA VAL A 117 -3.14 -11.54 -11.71
C VAL A 117 -3.77 -11.05 -10.42
N PHE A 118 -4.73 -11.78 -9.86
CA PHE A 118 -5.40 -11.40 -8.61
C PHE A 118 -6.01 -12.60 -7.89
N SER A 119 -6.22 -12.43 -6.59
CA SER A 119 -7.07 -13.30 -5.76
C SER A 119 -8.30 -12.54 -5.28
N MET A 120 -9.39 -13.25 -5.06
CA MET A 120 -10.64 -12.69 -4.57
C MET A 120 -11.26 -13.63 -3.54
N GLY A 121 -11.67 -13.08 -2.40
CA GLY A 121 -12.28 -13.86 -1.33
C GLY A 121 -13.17 -13.03 -0.43
N ILE A 122 -13.87 -13.71 0.47
CA ILE A 122 -14.78 -13.10 1.45
C ILE A 122 -14.24 -13.40 2.84
N PHE A 123 -14.14 -12.37 3.67
CA PHE A 123 -13.84 -12.52 5.09
C PHE A 123 -15.10 -12.32 5.92
N VAL A 124 -15.30 -13.20 6.90
CA VAL A 124 -16.41 -13.15 7.87
C VAL A 124 -15.82 -13.00 9.27
N LEU A 125 -16.07 -11.87 9.91
CA LEU A 125 -15.52 -11.52 11.22
C LEU A 125 -16.61 -11.65 12.29
N ARG A 126 -16.31 -12.42 13.34
CA ARG A 126 -17.16 -12.52 14.53
C ARG A 126 -17.13 -11.23 15.37
N PRO A 127 -18.18 -10.93 16.15
CA PRO A 127 -18.11 -9.84 17.13
C PRO A 127 -16.89 -9.98 18.05
N GLY A 128 -16.12 -8.90 18.19
CA GLY A 128 -14.92 -8.87 19.03
C GLY A 128 -13.68 -9.54 18.44
N SER A 129 -13.74 -10.09 17.22
CA SER A 129 -12.54 -10.56 16.53
C SER A 129 -11.77 -9.43 15.84
N ARG A 130 -10.63 -9.75 15.23
CA ARG A 130 -9.89 -8.84 14.36
C ARG A 130 -9.12 -9.61 13.31
N ILE A 131 -8.86 -8.98 12.17
CA ILE A 131 -7.70 -9.30 11.35
C ILE A 131 -6.58 -8.38 11.84
N PRO A 132 -5.57 -8.91 12.54
CA PRO A 132 -4.53 -8.10 13.17
C PRO A 132 -3.79 -7.24 12.16
N LEU A 133 -3.09 -6.21 12.64
CA LEU A 133 -2.27 -5.35 11.79
C LEU A 133 -1.32 -6.18 10.91
N HIS A 134 -1.49 -6.07 9.59
CA HIS A 134 -0.72 -6.82 8.60
C HIS A 134 -0.41 -6.00 7.35
N ASP A 135 0.47 -6.51 6.48
CA ASP A 135 0.81 -5.90 5.19
C ASP A 135 0.37 -6.71 3.96
N HIS A 136 0.47 -6.06 2.80
CA HIS A 136 0.19 -6.58 1.46
C HIS A 136 1.36 -6.22 0.52
N PRO A 137 2.56 -6.82 0.69
CA PRO A 137 3.79 -6.31 0.06
C PRO A 137 3.70 -6.19 -1.47
N GLY A 138 3.77 -4.98 -2.00
CA GLY A 138 3.75 -4.75 -3.45
C GLY A 138 2.38 -4.94 -4.11
N MET A 139 1.31 -5.09 -3.33
CA MET A 139 -0.03 -5.44 -3.82
C MET A 139 -0.98 -4.24 -3.75
N TYR A 140 -1.88 -4.17 -4.72
CA TYR A 140 -3.11 -3.39 -4.62
C TYR A 140 -4.18 -4.21 -3.91
N GLY A 141 -5.05 -3.54 -3.16
CA GLY A 141 -6.19 -4.17 -2.49
C GLY A 141 -7.49 -3.43 -2.80
N VAL A 142 -8.58 -4.17 -2.97
CA VAL A 142 -9.93 -3.61 -3.13
C VAL A 142 -10.85 -4.22 -2.09
N LEU A 143 -11.22 -3.44 -1.09
CA LEU A 143 -12.02 -3.88 0.04
C LEU A 143 -13.44 -3.30 0.01
N ARG A 144 -14.43 -4.16 0.24
CA ARG A 144 -15.85 -3.80 0.24
C ARG A 144 -16.65 -4.52 1.33
N VAL A 145 -17.22 -3.78 2.27
CA VAL A 145 -18.10 -4.31 3.32
C VAL A 145 -19.48 -4.68 2.77
N VAL A 146 -19.85 -5.94 2.74
CA VAL A 146 -21.16 -6.39 2.21
C VAL A 146 -22.21 -6.62 3.30
N TYR A 147 -21.78 -6.75 4.56
CA TYR A 147 -22.65 -6.89 5.73
C TYR A 147 -21.95 -6.35 6.99
N GLY A 148 -22.73 -5.78 7.92
CA GLY A 148 -22.21 -5.27 9.20
C GLY A 148 -21.40 -3.99 9.04
N SER A 149 -20.52 -3.70 9.99
CA SER A 149 -19.62 -2.54 9.92
C SER A 149 -18.20 -2.95 10.31
N LEU A 150 -17.20 -2.34 9.69
CA LEU A 150 -15.79 -2.56 10.00
C LEU A 150 -15.13 -1.24 10.37
N ARG A 151 -14.26 -1.25 11.38
CA ARG A 151 -13.25 -0.22 11.57
C ARG A 151 -11.97 -0.68 10.90
N CYS A 152 -11.47 0.15 9.99
CA CYS A 152 -10.17 -0.01 9.34
C CYS A 152 -9.21 1.05 9.88
N ARG A 153 -8.11 0.60 10.48
CA ARG A 153 -6.97 1.44 10.86
C ARG A 153 -5.84 1.15 9.91
N SER A 154 -5.43 2.13 9.10
CA SER A 154 -4.40 1.91 8.08
C SER A 154 -3.22 2.87 8.23
N PHE A 155 -2.08 2.45 7.70
CA PHE A 155 -0.81 3.13 7.80
C PHE A 155 -0.03 3.01 6.48
N SER A 156 0.75 4.04 6.17
CA SER A 156 1.74 3.98 5.08
C SER A 156 3.14 3.86 5.65
N ARG A 157 3.86 2.82 5.24
CA ARG A 157 5.28 2.65 5.60
C ARG A 157 6.09 3.79 4.98
N LEU A 158 6.85 4.50 5.80
CA LEU A 158 7.74 5.55 5.30
C LEU A 158 9.07 4.93 4.87
N GLN A 159 9.30 4.92 3.56
CA GLN A 159 10.55 4.45 2.95
C GLN A 159 11.59 5.56 3.05
N ASN A 160 12.86 5.20 3.26
CA ASN A 160 13.98 6.14 3.31
C ASN A 160 13.90 7.25 4.37
N ILE A 161 13.37 6.96 5.57
CA ILE A 161 13.69 7.89 6.65
C ILE A 161 15.16 7.68 7.04
N SER A 162 15.99 8.67 6.74
CA SER A 162 17.33 8.85 7.32
C SER A 162 17.29 8.96 8.88
N ALA A 163 16.15 8.70 9.52
CA ALA A 163 15.87 8.91 10.93
C ALA A 163 16.23 7.75 11.85
N ARG A 164 17.05 6.78 11.44
CA ARG A 164 17.73 5.94 12.44
C ARG A 164 18.77 6.74 13.24
N SER A 165 19.22 7.88 12.70
CA SER A 165 20.10 8.85 13.38
C SER A 165 19.41 10.13 13.89
N ASN A 166 18.20 10.46 13.41
CA ASN A 166 17.46 11.70 13.77
C ASN A 166 16.30 11.51 14.75
N LEU A 167 16.05 10.30 15.27
CA LEU A 167 15.07 10.09 16.35
C LEU A 167 15.49 10.70 17.71
N GLY A 168 16.63 11.41 17.77
CA GLY A 168 17.12 12.06 18.98
C GLY A 168 17.61 11.11 20.09
N TYR A 169 17.59 9.79 19.86
CA TYR A 169 18.07 8.81 20.83
C TYR A 169 19.61 8.74 20.84
N PRO A 170 20.26 8.84 22.01
CA PRO A 170 21.71 8.64 22.13
C PRO A 170 22.12 7.23 21.68
N LYS A 171 23.29 7.10 21.03
CA LYS A 171 23.89 5.83 20.54
C LYS A 171 23.94 4.69 21.58
N SER A 172 23.89 5.01 22.87
CA SER A 172 23.85 4.07 24.00
C SER A 172 22.46 3.50 24.32
N THR A 173 21.37 4.12 23.85
CA THR A 173 19.98 3.62 24.00
C THR A 173 19.68 2.47 23.03
N TYR A 174 20.47 2.38 21.95
CA TYR A 174 20.31 1.40 20.86
C TYR A 174 20.51 -0.06 21.32
N SER A 175 21.18 -0.27 22.47
CA SER A 175 21.51 -1.61 22.98
C SER A 175 20.70 -2.03 24.20
N LYS A 176 19.86 -1.14 24.77
CA LYS A 176 19.18 -1.38 26.06
C LYS A 176 17.79 -0.75 26.12
N LEU A 177 16.86 -1.15 25.24
CA LEU A 177 15.47 -1.27 25.67
C LEU A 177 15.37 -2.55 26.53
N SER A 178 15.91 -2.48 27.75
CA SER A 178 15.98 -3.63 28.66
C SER A 178 14.60 -4.25 28.83
N GLY A 179 14.43 -5.49 28.36
CA GLY A 179 13.18 -6.26 28.43
C GLY A 179 12.43 -6.43 27.10
N CYS A 180 12.77 -5.67 26.05
CA CYS A 180 12.16 -5.82 24.74
C CYS A 180 12.95 -6.81 23.86
N ARG A 181 12.25 -7.65 23.09
CA ARG A 181 12.86 -8.61 22.14
C ARG A 181 13.24 -7.98 20.78
N TRP A 182 13.20 -6.66 20.67
CA TRP A 182 13.42 -5.91 19.44
C TRP A 182 14.38 -4.75 19.68
N GLN A 183 15.12 -4.38 18.64
CA GLN A 183 16.03 -3.24 18.61
C GLN A 183 15.44 -2.12 17.75
N LEU A 184 15.96 -0.90 17.88
CA LEU A 184 15.54 0.24 17.03
C LEU A 184 15.69 -0.06 15.53
N SER A 185 16.58 -1.01 15.18
CA SER A 185 16.78 -1.47 13.81
C SER A 185 15.59 -2.18 13.19
N ASP A 186 14.76 -2.76 14.04
CA ASP A 186 13.65 -3.63 13.68
C ASP A 186 12.35 -2.83 13.55
N LEU A 187 12.42 -1.52 13.85
CA LEU A 187 11.28 -0.62 13.79
C LEU A 187 10.97 -0.19 12.37
N ILE A 188 9.70 -0.30 12.05
CA ILE A 188 9.08 0.29 10.88
C ILE A 188 8.42 1.58 11.33
N VAL A 189 8.79 2.69 10.69
CA VAL A 189 8.13 3.96 10.90
C VAL A 189 7.00 4.08 9.89
N ALA A 190 5.79 4.37 10.37
CA ALA A 190 4.63 4.50 9.51
C ALA A 190 3.84 5.77 9.82
N ARG A 191 3.21 6.32 8.80
CA ARG A 191 2.25 7.42 8.92
C ARG A 191 0.85 6.84 9.09
N PRO A 192 0.11 7.17 10.16
CA PRO A 192 -1.28 6.75 10.30
C PRO A 192 -2.19 7.54 9.35
N HIS A 193 -3.17 6.85 8.80
CA HIS A 193 -4.32 7.45 8.13
C HIS A 193 -5.45 7.69 9.13
N GLN A 194 -6.48 8.42 8.71
CA GLN A 194 -7.67 8.58 9.53
C GLN A 194 -8.41 7.24 9.68
N ASP A 195 -8.70 6.86 10.92
CA ASP A 195 -9.55 5.71 11.23
C ASP A 195 -10.89 5.81 10.50
N ALA A 196 -11.25 4.75 9.75
CA ALA A 196 -12.46 4.73 8.94
C ALA A 196 -13.43 3.66 9.45
N VAL A 197 -14.70 4.01 9.62
CA VAL A 197 -15.80 3.04 9.80
C VAL A 197 -16.48 2.82 8.46
N LEU A 198 -16.37 1.59 7.96
CA LEU A 198 -16.84 1.14 6.66
C LEU A 198 -18.13 0.33 6.83
N THR A 199 -19.11 0.62 6.00
CA THR A 199 -20.44 -0.01 6.00
C THR A 199 -20.80 -0.45 4.58
N PRO A 200 -21.93 -1.16 4.37
CA PRO A 200 -22.49 -1.42 3.05
C PRO A 200 -22.71 -0.18 2.18
N ASP A 201 -22.84 1.01 2.76
CA ASP A 201 -23.04 2.25 2.01
C ASP A 201 -21.73 3.01 1.74
N SER A 202 -20.64 2.63 2.41
CA SER A 202 -19.32 3.25 2.25
C SER A 202 -18.69 2.98 0.88
N PRO A 203 -17.89 3.91 0.32
CA PRO A 203 -17.13 3.67 -0.90
C PRO A 203 -16.23 2.43 -0.78
N THR A 204 -16.02 1.76 -1.90
CA THR A 204 -15.01 0.70 -2.00
C THR A 204 -13.64 1.30 -1.65
N GLN A 205 -12.89 0.64 -0.77
CA GLN A 205 -11.54 1.09 -0.39
C GLN A 205 -10.52 0.53 -1.37
N LEU A 206 -9.63 1.39 -1.85
CA LEU A 206 -8.49 1.02 -2.68
C LEU A 206 -7.23 1.18 -1.85
N LEU A 207 -6.45 0.11 -1.74
CA LEU A 207 -5.13 0.09 -1.14
C LEU A 207 -4.09 0.06 -2.26
N ALA A 208 -3.03 0.83 -2.11
CA ALA A 208 -1.90 0.82 -3.02
C ALA A 208 -0.67 0.17 -2.35
N PRO A 209 0.34 -0.26 -3.13
CA PRO A 209 1.57 -0.83 -2.58
C PRO A 209 2.28 0.04 -1.54
N ASP A 210 2.18 1.36 -1.66
CA ASP A 210 2.83 2.37 -0.82
C ASP A 210 1.84 3.19 0.04
N GLU A 211 0.53 3.01 -0.15
CA GLU A 211 -0.50 3.76 0.55
C GLU A 211 -1.54 2.86 1.22
N GLY A 212 -1.67 2.98 2.55
CA GLY A 212 -2.65 2.24 3.34
C GLY A 212 -2.38 0.73 3.45
N ASN A 213 -1.26 0.26 2.91
CA ASN A 213 -0.90 -1.16 2.78
C ASN A 213 -0.76 -1.90 4.12
N LEU A 214 -0.43 -1.18 5.20
CA LEU A 214 -0.43 -1.71 6.56
C LEU A 214 -1.81 -1.42 7.16
N HIS A 215 -2.56 -2.42 7.56
CA HIS A 215 -3.88 -2.17 8.16
C HIS A 215 -4.36 -3.25 9.15
N GLU A 216 -5.22 -2.82 10.05
CA GLU A 216 -5.95 -3.66 11.00
C GLU A 216 -7.45 -3.50 10.76
N ILE A 217 -8.17 -4.62 10.76
CA ILE A 217 -9.60 -4.66 10.48
C ILE A 217 -10.32 -5.26 11.70
N THR A 218 -11.29 -4.53 12.21
CA THR A 218 -12.11 -4.96 13.36
C THR A 218 -13.60 -4.78 13.04
N PRO A 219 -14.48 -5.71 13.42
CA PRO A 219 -15.91 -5.54 13.26
C PRO A 219 -16.47 -4.59 14.33
N VAL A 220 -17.45 -3.79 13.94
CA VAL A 220 -18.11 -2.78 14.76
C VAL A 220 -19.57 -3.20 14.96
N ASP A 221 -20.01 -3.18 16.22
CA ASP A 221 -21.40 -3.39 16.63
C ASP A 221 -22.06 -4.69 16.12
N GLY A 222 -21.28 -5.75 15.89
CA GLY A 222 -21.77 -7.05 15.45
C GLY A 222 -20.77 -7.82 14.60
N PRO A 223 -21.21 -8.91 13.93
CA PRO A 223 -20.39 -9.54 12.90
C PRO A 223 -20.32 -8.67 11.65
N ALA A 224 -19.26 -8.83 10.87
CA ALA A 224 -19.08 -8.09 9.63
C ALA A 224 -18.51 -8.98 8.53
N VAL A 225 -18.85 -8.64 7.29
CA VAL A 225 -18.46 -9.40 6.11
C VAL A 225 -17.95 -8.45 5.06
N PHE A 226 -16.79 -8.74 4.49
CA PHE A 226 -16.26 -7.97 3.38
C PHE A 226 -15.69 -8.86 2.28
N LEU A 227 -15.80 -8.36 1.05
CA LEU A 227 -15.08 -8.86 -0.12
C LEU A 227 -13.71 -8.19 -0.16
N ASP A 228 -12.69 -8.97 -0.46
CA ASP A 228 -11.33 -8.49 -0.73
C ASP A 228 -10.84 -8.99 -2.09
N ILE A 229 -10.16 -8.11 -2.82
CA ILE A 229 -9.47 -8.45 -4.08
C ILE A 229 -8.03 -7.96 -3.95
N LEU A 230 -7.06 -8.86 -4.09
CA LEU A 230 -5.64 -8.55 -3.96
C LEU A 230 -4.93 -8.82 -5.28
N ALA A 231 -4.11 -7.86 -5.73
CA ALA A 231 -3.41 -7.95 -7.01
C ALA A 231 -1.97 -7.41 -6.93
N PRO A 232 -0.94 -8.23 -7.25
CA PRO A 232 -1.02 -9.68 -7.47
C PRO A 232 -1.46 -10.43 -6.20
N PRO A 233 -1.79 -11.73 -6.28
CA PRO A 233 -1.94 -12.56 -5.09
C PRO A 233 -0.65 -12.63 -4.26
N TYR A 234 -0.79 -13.10 -3.03
CA TYR A 234 0.33 -13.56 -2.23
C TYR A 234 1.10 -14.67 -2.94
N ASP A 235 2.40 -14.74 -2.66
CA ASP A 235 3.32 -15.70 -3.27
C ASP A 235 3.60 -16.83 -2.30
N HIS A 236 2.82 -17.91 -2.40
CA HIS A 236 2.97 -19.07 -1.54
C HIS A 236 4.19 -19.93 -1.89
N ASP A 237 4.74 -19.78 -3.10
CA ASP A 237 5.81 -20.65 -3.61
C ASP A 237 7.21 -20.08 -3.36
N LEU A 238 7.42 -18.79 -3.65
CA LEU A 238 8.72 -18.14 -3.52
C LEU A 238 8.86 -17.31 -2.24
N GLY A 239 7.75 -17.08 -1.51
CA GLY A 239 7.73 -16.30 -0.26
C GLY A 239 8.04 -14.81 -0.45
N THR A 240 8.02 -14.31 -1.69
CA THR A 240 8.36 -12.90 -1.98
C THR A 240 7.27 -11.93 -1.52
N ARG A 241 6.02 -12.42 -1.46
CA ARG A 241 4.83 -11.70 -1.01
C ARG A 241 4.10 -12.55 0.02
N GLU A 242 4.56 -12.45 1.26
CA GLU A 242 3.91 -13.07 2.41
C GLU A 242 3.20 -12.01 3.23
N CYS A 243 2.04 -12.36 3.78
CA CYS A 243 1.34 -11.55 4.76
C CYS A 243 2.14 -11.54 6.07
N ARG A 244 2.64 -10.39 6.48
CA ARG A 244 3.38 -10.24 7.75
C ARG A 244 2.53 -9.50 8.76
N PHE A 245 2.68 -9.85 10.04
CA PHE A 245 1.95 -9.23 11.14
C PHE A 245 2.81 -8.24 11.90
N TYR A 246 2.20 -7.18 12.40
CA TYR A 246 2.87 -6.11 13.12
C TYR A 246 2.15 -5.77 14.41
N LYS A 247 2.88 -5.13 15.32
CA LYS A 247 2.30 -4.46 16.48
C LYS A 247 2.87 -3.06 16.62
N GLU A 248 2.04 -2.15 17.09
CA GLU A 248 2.48 -0.83 17.53
C GLU A 248 3.35 -0.96 18.78
N VAL A 249 4.40 -0.14 18.86
CA VAL A 249 5.28 -0.04 20.02
C VAL A 249 5.47 1.41 20.43
N GLU A 250 5.40 1.64 21.73
CA GLU A 250 5.78 2.93 22.31
C GLU A 250 7.30 3.00 22.45
N LEU A 251 7.87 4.11 22.00
CA LEU A 251 9.27 4.39 22.28
C LEU A 251 9.41 4.89 23.73
N PRO A 252 10.42 4.45 24.49
CA PRO A 252 10.73 5.02 25.77
C PRO A 252 10.98 6.52 25.61
N HIS A 253 10.33 7.34 26.42
CA HIS A 253 10.59 8.78 26.45
C HIS A 253 12.08 9.03 26.68
N PRO A 254 12.75 9.91 25.92
CA PRO A 254 14.09 10.35 26.25
C PRO A 254 14.05 10.93 27.67
N VAL A 255 14.77 10.31 28.62
CA VAL A 255 14.93 10.88 29.96
C VAL A 255 15.56 12.27 29.77
N PRO A 256 14.95 13.37 30.23
CA PRO A 256 15.56 14.69 30.12
C PRO A 256 16.87 14.70 30.90
N GLY A 257 17.99 14.53 30.20
CA GLY A 257 19.30 14.80 30.75
C GLY A 257 19.40 16.28 31.07
N ARG A 258 19.80 16.61 32.30
CA ARG A 258 20.22 17.96 32.69
C ARG A 258 21.23 18.47 31.66
N ASN A 259 20.78 19.34 30.75
CA ASN A 259 21.49 20.40 30.02
C ASN A 259 20.68 20.76 28.76
N ALA A 260 19.54 21.41 28.97
CA ALA A 260 18.76 22.01 27.90
C ALA A 260 19.33 23.40 27.54
N GLN A 261 20.36 23.43 26.68
CA GLN A 261 20.71 24.61 25.89
C GLN A 261 21.29 24.18 24.53
N SER A 262 20.41 23.81 23.60
CA SER A 262 20.60 24.06 22.17
C SER A 262 19.29 23.77 21.43
N GLN A 263 18.47 24.78 21.25
CA GLN A 263 17.44 24.77 20.22
C GLN A 263 18.15 24.82 18.87
N THR A 264 18.18 23.71 18.14
CA THR A 264 18.67 23.71 16.75
C THR A 264 17.47 23.85 15.82
N ARG A 265 17.26 25.07 15.32
CA ARG A 265 16.41 25.34 14.16
C ARG A 265 16.96 24.56 12.97
N ILE A 266 16.13 23.75 12.31
CA ILE A 266 16.46 23.19 11.00
C ILE A 266 16.05 24.23 9.95
N GLY A 267 17.00 25.04 9.51
CA GLY A 267 16.85 25.95 8.38
C GLY A 267 17.18 25.23 7.07
N ALA A 268 16.26 25.30 6.11
CA ALA A 268 16.48 24.82 4.74
C ALA A 268 17.61 25.62 4.07
N ILE A 269 18.55 24.90 3.47
CA ILE A 269 19.64 25.44 2.66
C ILE A 269 19.08 25.66 1.25
N VAL A 270 19.12 26.91 0.76
CA VAL A 270 18.98 27.21 -0.67
C VAL A 270 20.09 28.20 -1.03
N ASP A 271 20.99 27.76 -1.92
CA ASP A 271 22.09 28.54 -2.48
C ASP A 271 21.59 29.54 -3.51
N SER A 272 22.06 30.81 -3.45
CA SER A 272 22.61 31.62 -4.57
C SER A 272 22.61 33.14 -4.30
N PRO A 273 23.44 33.95 -5.01
CA PRO A 273 24.24 35.00 -4.40
C PRO A 273 23.62 36.41 -4.40
N ALA A 274 24.19 37.24 -3.52
CA ALA A 274 23.80 38.62 -3.23
C ALA A 274 23.89 39.58 -4.43
N LEU A 275 22.96 40.55 -4.47
CA LEU A 275 23.18 41.95 -4.84
C LEU A 275 22.06 42.82 -4.24
N ASN A 276 22.44 43.84 -3.46
CA ASN A 276 21.57 44.88 -2.90
C ASN A 276 20.95 45.74 -4.02
N ASP A 277 19.65 46.06 -3.93
CA ASP A 277 19.24 47.46 -3.81
C ASP A 277 17.80 47.62 -3.30
N SER A 278 17.63 48.72 -2.59
CA SER A 278 16.50 49.25 -1.85
C SER A 278 15.31 49.71 -2.70
N ARG A 279 14.07 49.43 -2.26
CA ARG A 279 12.90 50.36 -2.25
C ARG A 279 11.62 49.73 -1.70
N SER A 280 10.94 50.51 -0.87
CA SER A 280 9.70 50.25 -0.14
C SER A 280 8.43 50.28 -1.02
N VAL A 281 7.56 49.26 -0.89
CA VAL A 281 6.10 49.37 -1.09
C VAL A 281 5.42 48.33 -0.19
N GLY A 282 4.44 48.75 0.61
CA GLY A 282 3.69 47.89 1.53
C GLY A 282 2.75 46.92 0.82
N THR A 283 2.54 45.76 1.42
CA THR A 283 1.37 44.87 1.23
C THR A 283 1.34 43.87 2.38
N ASP A 284 0.12 43.51 2.77
CA ASP A 284 -0.24 42.68 3.91
C ASP A 284 0.61 41.40 4.03
N VAL A 285 1.20 41.20 5.21
CA VAL A 285 1.86 39.93 5.55
C VAL A 285 0.75 38.92 5.83
N PRO A 286 0.58 37.85 5.03
CA PRO A 286 -0.26 36.75 5.45
C PRO A 286 0.46 36.08 6.62
N VAL A 287 -0.18 36.08 7.79
CA VAL A 287 0.20 35.18 8.88
C VAL A 287 0.01 33.76 8.34
N PHE A 288 1.10 33.12 7.95
CA PHE A 288 1.12 31.70 7.65
C PHE A 288 0.81 30.97 8.96
N HIS A 289 -0.46 30.57 9.11
CA HIS A 289 -0.84 29.53 10.06
C HIS A 289 -0.25 28.22 9.55
N ASP A 290 0.91 27.84 10.09
CA ASP A 290 1.46 26.50 9.96
C ASP A 290 0.52 25.55 10.71
N SER A 291 -0.44 24.98 9.96
CA SER A 291 -1.51 24.13 10.47
C SER A 291 -1.53 22.77 9.77
N ASP A 292 -0.38 22.31 9.29
CA ASP A 292 -0.20 20.92 8.86
C ASP A 292 0.26 20.07 10.05
N THR A 293 -0.62 19.93 11.05
CA THR A 293 -0.41 19.01 12.17
C THR A 293 -0.71 17.59 11.69
N TYR A 294 0.22 17.00 10.93
CA TYR A 294 0.14 15.57 10.64
C TYR A 294 0.06 14.79 11.96
N PRO A 295 -0.78 13.75 12.06
CA PRO A 295 -0.81 12.91 13.24
C PRO A 295 0.59 12.36 13.52
N PRO A 296 0.94 12.15 14.80
CA PRO A 296 2.26 11.69 15.17
C PRO A 296 2.58 10.36 14.45
N LEU A 297 3.83 10.21 14.02
CA LEU A 297 4.32 8.97 13.44
C LEU A 297 4.15 7.82 14.44
N ILE A 298 3.88 6.63 13.91
CA ILE A 298 3.80 5.41 14.70
C ILE A 298 5.00 4.50 14.41
N TYR A 299 5.30 3.64 15.38
CA TYR A 299 6.39 2.68 15.29
C TYR A 299 5.80 1.29 15.36
N LEU A 300 6.16 0.47 14.39
CA LEU A 300 5.71 -0.91 14.26
C LEU A 300 6.90 -1.84 14.40
N VAL A 301 6.67 -3.01 14.99
CA VAL A 301 7.62 -4.12 14.94
C VAL A 301 6.90 -5.34 14.37
N GLU A 302 7.60 -6.09 13.53
CA GLU A 302 7.10 -7.36 13.01
C GLU A 302 6.93 -8.40 14.13
N THR A 303 5.92 -9.23 14.00
CA THR A 303 5.56 -10.27 14.96
C THR A 303 5.12 -11.53 14.24
N ASN A 304 5.15 -12.66 14.95
CA ASN A 304 4.42 -13.85 14.50
C ASN A 304 2.92 -13.55 14.52
N GLN A 305 2.15 -14.32 13.73
CA GLN A 305 0.70 -14.32 13.79
C GLN A 305 0.20 -14.38 15.26
N PRO A 306 -0.67 -13.45 15.68
CA PRO A 306 -1.25 -13.48 17.01
C PRO A 306 -2.01 -14.79 17.25
N LYS A 307 -1.83 -15.40 18.43
CA LYS A 307 -2.44 -16.70 18.77
C LYS A 307 -3.96 -16.66 18.84
N ASP A 308 -4.53 -15.48 19.05
CA ASP A 308 -5.97 -15.20 19.08
C ASP A 308 -6.55 -14.96 17.68
N TYR A 309 -5.74 -15.05 16.63
CA TYR A 309 -6.16 -14.95 15.24
C TYR A 309 -5.85 -16.23 14.49
N TRP A 310 -6.88 -16.80 13.85
CA TRP A 310 -6.76 -17.85 12.85
C TRP A 310 -7.99 -17.79 11.94
N CYS A 311 -7.85 -18.29 10.71
CA CYS A 311 -8.94 -18.37 9.75
C CYS A 311 -9.40 -19.82 9.58
N GLU A 312 -10.71 -20.02 9.50
CA GLU A 312 -11.30 -21.25 8.98
C GLU A 312 -11.65 -21.03 7.50
N SER A 313 -11.20 -21.94 6.63
CA SER A 313 -11.51 -21.87 5.20
C SER A 313 -12.85 -22.52 4.90
N ALA A 314 -13.57 -21.95 3.94
CA ALA A 314 -14.88 -22.41 3.53
C ALA A 314 -15.03 -22.48 2.02
N GLU A 315 -15.88 -23.40 1.57
CA GLU A 315 -16.19 -23.55 0.15
C GLU A 315 -17.12 -22.44 -0.35
N TYR A 316 -16.80 -21.89 -1.51
CA TYR A 316 -17.66 -20.94 -2.20
C TYR A 316 -18.80 -21.66 -2.94
N VAL A 317 -20.03 -21.41 -2.51
CA VAL A 317 -21.25 -21.99 -3.09
C VAL A 317 -22.08 -20.96 -3.86
N GLY A 318 -21.47 -19.83 -4.22
CA GLY A 318 -22.13 -18.71 -4.90
C GLY A 318 -22.24 -18.84 -6.42
N PRO A 319 -22.71 -17.78 -7.11
CA PRO A 319 -22.80 -17.78 -8.56
C PRO A 319 -21.43 -17.94 -9.24
N SER A 320 -21.42 -18.52 -10.46
CA SER A 320 -20.20 -18.65 -11.28
C SER A 320 -19.49 -17.30 -11.45
N VAL A 321 -18.16 -17.34 -11.36
CA VAL A 321 -17.25 -16.21 -11.59
C VAL A 321 -16.51 -16.26 -12.92
N ILE A 322 -16.70 -17.35 -13.67
CA ILE A 322 -16.22 -17.56 -15.05
C ILE A 322 -17.41 -17.34 -16.00
#